data_AF-A0A4Q1BEB7-F1
#
_entry.id   AF-A0A4Q1BEB7-F1
#
_cell.length_a   1.000
_cell.length_b   1.000
_cell.length_c   1.000
_cell.angle_alpha   90.00
_cell.angle_beta   90.00
_cell.angle_gamma   90.00
#
_symmetry.space_group_name_H-M   'P 1'
#
loop_
_entity.id
_entity.type
_entity.pdbx_description
1 polymer ?
#
loop_
_entity_poly.entity_id
_entity_poly.type
_entity_poly.pdbx_seq_one_letter_code
_entity_poly.pdbx_strand_id
1 'polypeptide(L)'
;MTASSRFTKLEHRYHLLFYNTEFTMAKSKNHTNHNQNKKAHKNKIKRAVTSRHPNQKGVDAKFRRNQKYAVQGSLRAVREARKAAAGTA
;
A
#
# COMPACT_ATOMS: atom_id res chain seq x y z
N MET A 1 -37.25 -52.63 1.13
CA MET A 1 -38.33 -51.63 1.34
C MET A 1 -37.68 -50.25 1.24
N THR A 2 -37.47 -49.71 0.03
CA THR A 2 -38.36 -48.72 -0.64
C THR A 2 -38.75 -47.60 0.33
N ALA A 3 -38.35 -46.34 0.15
CA ALA A 3 -38.47 -45.59 -1.09
C ALA A 3 -37.40 -44.49 -1.23
N SER A 4 -36.75 -44.48 -2.38
CA SER A 4 -36.19 -43.26 -2.98
C SER A 4 -37.36 -42.32 -3.28
N SER A 5 -37.49 -41.27 -2.46
CA SER A 5 -38.48 -40.23 -2.67
C SER A 5 -38.00 -39.33 -3.81
N ARG A 6 -38.67 -39.49 -4.95
CA ARG A 6 -38.50 -38.70 -6.17
C ARG A 6 -38.72 -37.23 -5.85
N PHE A 7 -37.64 -36.45 -5.75
CA PHE A 7 -37.70 -34.99 -5.68
C PHE A 7 -38.28 -34.49 -7.01
N THR A 8 -39.58 -34.18 -7.01
CA THR A 8 -40.32 -33.84 -8.21
C THR A 8 -39.87 -32.48 -8.74
N LYS A 9 -39.67 -32.43 -10.06
CA LYS A 9 -39.20 -31.29 -10.86
C LYS A 9 -40.24 -30.14 -10.96
N LEU A 10 -40.95 -29.86 -9.87
CA LEU A 10 -42.04 -28.88 -9.79
C LEU A 10 -41.95 -27.94 -8.57
N GLU A 11 -40.97 -28.14 -7.68
CA GLU A 11 -40.65 -27.20 -6.59
C GLU A 11 -39.65 -26.10 -7.01
N HIS A 12 -39.05 -26.21 -8.20
CA HIS A 12 -38.15 -25.18 -8.75
C HIS A 12 -38.86 -24.12 -9.62
N ARG A 13 -40.17 -24.24 -9.87
CA ARG A 13 -40.94 -23.24 -10.63
C ARG A 13 -41.65 -22.18 -9.78
N TYR A 14 -41.52 -22.23 -8.45
CA TYR A 14 -42.12 -21.24 -7.55
C TYR A 14 -41.13 -20.34 -6.82
N HIS A 15 -39.81 -20.53 -6.97
CA HIS A 15 -38.80 -19.63 -6.39
C HIS A 15 -38.39 -18.46 -7.32
N LEU A 16 -39.10 -18.22 -8.44
CA LEU A 16 -38.78 -17.13 -9.37
C LEU A 16 -39.95 -16.17 -9.66
N LEU A 17 -41.01 -16.20 -8.84
CA LEU A 17 -42.14 -15.24 -8.95
C LEU A 17 -42.60 -14.71 -7.58
N PHE A 18 -41.70 -14.67 -6.59
CA PHE A 18 -41.92 -14.03 -5.28
C PHE A 18 -40.80 -13.04 -4.94
N TYR A 19 -40.36 -12.22 -5.91
CA TYR A 19 -39.47 -11.08 -5.66
C TYR A 19 -39.83 -9.91 -6.59
N ASN A 20 -41.12 -9.59 -6.69
CA ASN A 20 -41.61 -8.36 -7.30
C ASN A 20 -42.46 -7.59 -6.28
N THR A 21 -41.80 -7.06 -5.27
CA THR A 21 -42.34 -6.05 -4.36
C THR A 21 -41.44 -4.83 -4.43
N GLU A 22 -41.74 -3.95 -5.40
CA GLU A 22 -41.90 -2.49 -5.28
C GLU A 22 -41.31 -1.76 -4.04
N PHE A 23 -40.11 -2.11 -3.59
CA PHE A 23 -39.26 -1.14 -2.90
C PHE A 23 -38.59 -0.32 -3.99
N THR A 24 -39.27 0.75 -4.40
CA THR A 24 -38.56 1.88 -5.03
C THR A 24 -37.33 2.13 -4.18
N MET A 25 -36.13 1.99 -4.77
CA MET A 25 -34.89 2.25 -4.06
C MET A 25 -34.95 3.71 -3.58
N ALA A 26 -35.34 3.93 -2.33
CA ALA A 26 -35.42 5.24 -1.75
C ALA A 26 -34.05 5.90 -1.94
N LYS A 27 -34.02 7.02 -2.66
CA LYS A 27 -32.78 7.68 -3.07
C LYS A 27 -31.92 7.92 -1.83
N SER A 28 -30.80 7.22 -1.74
CA SER A 28 -29.86 7.40 -0.64
C SER A 28 -28.98 8.63 -0.90
N LYS A 29 -28.37 9.15 0.15
CA LYS A 29 -27.41 10.26 0.02
C LYS A 29 -26.13 9.75 -0.64
N ASN A 30 -25.84 10.25 -1.84
CA ASN A 30 -24.73 9.78 -2.66
C ASN A 30 -23.32 10.18 -2.15
N HIS A 31 -23.21 11.21 -1.30
CA HIS A 31 -21.91 11.69 -0.81
C HIS A 31 -22.00 12.38 0.58
N THR A 32 -21.02 12.12 1.46
CA THR A 32 -20.85 12.83 2.73
C THR A 32 -19.40 12.83 3.22
N ASN A 33 -18.93 14.00 3.68
CA ASN A 33 -17.63 14.18 4.34
C ASN A 33 -17.78 14.39 5.88
N HIS A 34 -18.98 14.19 6.44
CA HIS A 34 -19.31 14.63 7.80
C HIS A 34 -18.39 14.05 8.90
N ASN A 35 -18.06 12.77 8.84
CA ASN A 35 -17.27 12.08 9.88
C ASN A 35 -15.81 11.81 9.45
N GLN A 36 -15.34 12.34 8.32
CA GLN A 36 -13.97 12.01 7.86
C GLN A 36 -12.92 12.69 8.73
N ASN A 37 -13.11 13.98 9.06
CA ASN A 37 -12.19 14.73 9.93
C ASN A 37 -12.09 14.10 11.32
N LYS A 38 -13.22 13.75 11.93
CA LYS A 38 -13.25 13.10 13.25
C LYS A 38 -12.51 11.77 13.24
N LYS A 39 -12.64 10.96 12.18
CA LYS A 39 -11.86 9.72 12.01
C LYS A 39 -10.36 9.99 11.83
N ALA A 40 -9.99 10.97 11.00
CA ALA A 40 -8.58 11.31 10.75
C ALA A 40 -7.85 11.76 12.03
N HIS A 41 -8.54 12.52 12.90
CA HIS A 41 -7.94 13.01 14.15
C HIS A 41 -7.81 11.95 15.26
N LYS A 42 -8.56 10.82 15.21
CA LYS A 42 -8.42 9.73 16.21
C LYS A 42 -6.99 9.21 16.31
N ASN A 43 -6.33 9.01 15.16
CA ASN A 43 -4.97 8.49 15.09
C ASN A 43 -3.89 9.57 15.04
N LYS A 44 -4.30 10.84 15.21
CA LYS A 44 -3.53 12.06 14.95
C LYS A 44 -3.09 12.15 13.47
N ILE A 45 -3.15 13.34 12.88
CA ILE A 45 -2.62 13.56 11.53
C ILE A 45 -1.09 13.59 11.63
N LYS A 46 -0.44 12.47 11.29
CA LYS A 46 1.02 12.35 11.32
C LYS A 46 1.63 12.99 10.08
N ARG A 47 2.68 13.79 10.28
CA ARG A 47 3.52 14.27 9.18
C ARG A 47 4.39 13.14 8.65
N ALA A 48 4.82 13.24 7.38
CA ALA A 48 5.80 12.32 6.82
C ALA A 48 7.09 12.35 7.66
N VAL A 49 7.68 11.17 7.89
CA VAL A 49 8.89 11.04 8.71
C VAL A 49 10.07 11.62 7.94
N THR A 50 10.76 12.61 8.52
CA THR A 50 11.98 13.18 7.96
C THR A 50 13.20 12.43 8.48
N SER A 51 14.00 11.86 7.58
CA SER A 51 15.31 11.28 7.90
C SER A 51 16.42 12.33 7.75
N ARG A 52 17.51 12.20 8.54
CA ARG A 52 18.67 13.10 8.44
C ARG A 52 19.28 13.17 7.03
N HIS A 53 19.22 12.06 6.29
CA HIS A 53 19.69 11.98 4.91
C HIS A 53 18.57 11.41 4.01
N PRO A 54 17.96 12.22 3.13
CA PRO A 54 16.97 11.73 2.18
C PRO A 54 17.62 10.89 1.07
N ASN A 55 16.80 10.12 0.35
CA ASN A 55 17.29 9.42 -0.83
C ASN A 55 17.61 10.40 -1.98
N GLN A 56 18.56 10.04 -2.85
CA GLN A 56 18.94 10.85 -4.02
C GLN A 56 18.15 10.45 -5.28
N LYS A 57 16.92 9.93 -5.13
CA LYS A 57 16.08 9.57 -6.28
C LYS A 57 15.54 10.85 -6.92
N GLY A 58 15.68 11.00 -8.23
CA GLY A 58 15.28 12.22 -8.96
C GLY A 58 16.39 13.27 -9.11
N VAL A 59 17.55 13.09 -8.47
CA VAL A 59 18.74 13.91 -8.73
C VAL A 59 19.34 13.52 -10.09
N ASP A 60 19.90 14.51 -10.82
CA ASP A 60 20.51 14.33 -12.13
C ASP A 60 21.46 13.10 -12.20
N ALA A 61 21.26 12.30 -13.23
CA ALA A 61 22.02 11.07 -13.47
C ALA A 61 23.49 11.34 -13.77
N LYS A 62 23.86 12.49 -14.37
CA LYS A 62 25.27 12.84 -14.61
C LYS A 62 25.96 13.18 -13.29
N PHE A 63 25.34 14.01 -12.46
CA PHE A 63 25.83 14.31 -11.12
C PHE A 63 25.99 13.05 -10.25
N ARG A 64 24.97 12.18 -10.19
CA ARG A 64 25.03 10.96 -9.38
C ARG A 64 26.14 9.99 -9.80
N ARG A 65 26.40 9.86 -11.10
CA ARG A 65 27.51 9.04 -11.61
C ARG A 65 28.85 9.59 -11.15
N ASN A 66 29.06 10.90 -11.26
CA ASN A 66 30.29 11.54 -10.79
C ASN A 66 30.47 11.41 -9.27
N GLN A 67 29.43 11.70 -8.50
CA GLN A 67 29.45 11.60 -7.04
C GLN A 67 29.81 10.17 -6.57
N LYS A 68 29.30 9.14 -7.25
CA LYS A 68 29.65 7.74 -6.98
C LYS A 68 31.17 7.51 -7.12
N TYR A 69 31.77 7.96 -8.22
CA TYR A 69 33.20 7.77 -8.45
C TYR A 69 34.07 8.58 -7.48
N ALA A 70 33.67 9.83 -7.17
CA ALA A 70 34.37 10.67 -6.21
C ALA A 70 34.42 10.02 -4.81
N VAL A 71 33.27 9.57 -4.30
CA VAL A 71 33.18 8.89 -2.99
C VAL A 71 34.00 7.59 -3.00
N GLN A 72 33.94 6.81 -4.08
CA GLN A 72 34.75 5.59 -4.20
C GLN A 72 36.25 5.87 -4.17
N GLY A 73 36.72 6.93 -4.82
CA GLY A 73 38.11 7.37 -4.78
C GLY A 73 38.55 7.75 -3.37
N SER A 74 37.79 8.61 -2.68
CA SER A 74 38.10 9.01 -1.31
C SER A 74 38.13 7.82 -0.34
N LEU A 75 37.20 6.88 -0.47
CA LEU A 75 37.16 5.67 0.36
C LEU A 75 38.37 4.76 0.14
N ARG A 76 38.93 4.69 -1.07
CA ARG A 76 40.15 3.94 -1.36
C ARG A 76 41.35 4.56 -0.67
N ALA A 77 41.56 5.87 -0.85
CA ALA A 77 42.66 6.60 -0.23
C ALA A 77 42.62 6.51 1.31
N VAL A 78 41.44 6.69 1.92
CA VAL A 78 41.27 6.55 3.38
C VAL A 78 41.59 5.12 3.84
N ARG A 79 41.22 4.10 3.06
CA ARG A 79 41.51 2.70 3.39
C ARG A 79 43.01 2.43 3.33
N GLU A 80 43.72 2.94 2.33
CA GLU A 80 45.17 2.79 2.19
C GLU A 80 45.92 3.49 3.33
N ALA A 81 45.54 4.73 3.64
CA ALA A 81 46.11 5.47 4.77
C ALA A 81 45.90 4.73 6.11
N ARG A 82 44.71 4.16 6.34
CA ARG A 82 44.44 3.34 7.53
C ARG A 82 45.27 2.06 7.58
N LYS A 83 45.46 1.38 6.44
CA LYS A 83 46.31 0.18 6.37
C LYS A 83 47.77 0.51 6.64
N ALA A 84 48.28 1.62 6.09
CA ALA A 84 49.63 2.10 6.36
C ALA A 84 49.83 2.40 7.85
N ALA A 85 48.89 3.13 8.46
CA ALA A 85 48.93 3.44 9.89
C ALA A 85 48.84 2.19 10.78
N ALA A 86 48.08 1.17 10.37
CA ALA A 86 47.96 -0.08 11.09
C ALA A 86 49.16 -1.03 10.92
N GLY A 87 49.93 -0.88 9.84
CA GLY A 87 51.16 -1.66 9.60
C GLY A 87 52.42 -1.06 10.22
N THR A 88 52.34 0.17 10.74
CA THR A 88 53.42 0.88 11.44
C THR A 88 53.36 0.76 12.97
N ALA A 89 52.45 -0.05 13.51
CA ALA A 89 52.34 -0.39 14.93
C ALA A 89 52.64 -1.88 15.13
#